data_AF-A0AAU1WGP9-F1
#
_entry.id   AF-A0AAU1WGP9-F1
#
_cell.length_a   1.000
_cell.length_b   1.000
_cell.length_c   1.000
_cell.angle_alpha   90.00
_cell.angle_beta   90.00
_cell.angle_gamma   90.00
#
_symmetry.space_group_name_H-M   'P 1'
#
loop_
_entity.id
_entity.type
_entity.pdbx_description
1 polymer ?
#
loop_
_entity_poly.entity_id
_entity_poly.type
_entity_poly.pdbx_seq_one_letter_code
_entity_poly.pdbx_strand_id
1 'polypeptide(L)'
;MAETQAVDDPKQAAKDERRAARLAREIGTFAKRHGGAEGQLAYLGERGTRIALVGEDGGWGNLVAPSDAIARKAVEKAGITVREDFDGEMAAKVKTGPYEWTRMAGIQVGGPSNK
;
A
#
# COMPACT_ATOMS: atom_id res chain seq x y z
N MET A 1 29.75 -21.95 11.27
CA MET A 1 28.34 -22.02 10.83
C MET A 1 27.53 -21.42 11.96
N ALA A 2 27.18 -20.14 11.89
CA ALA A 2 26.35 -19.50 12.91
C ALA A 2 24.89 -19.75 12.54
N GLU A 3 24.26 -20.74 13.17
CA GLU A 3 22.80 -20.87 13.17
C GLU A 3 22.22 -19.66 13.91
N THR A 4 21.78 -18.66 13.15
CA THR A 4 20.94 -17.61 13.70
C THR A 4 19.51 -18.09 13.59
N GLN A 5 19.10 -18.95 14.52
CA GLN A 5 17.68 -19.18 14.78
C GLN A 5 17.11 -17.88 15.35
N ALA A 6 16.58 -17.02 14.48
CA ALA A 6 15.68 -15.97 14.90
C ALA A 6 14.35 -16.63 15.31
N VAL A 7 14.34 -17.22 16.50
CA VAL A 7 13.14 -17.69 17.17
C VAL A 7 12.23 -16.50 17.43
N ASP A 8 10.97 -16.64 17.03
CA ASP A 8 9.89 -15.66 17.15
C ASP A 8 9.85 -14.99 18.54
N ASP A 9 10.32 -13.74 18.63
CA ASP A 9 10.06 -12.92 19.82
C ASP A 9 8.55 -12.59 19.82
N PRO A 10 7.76 -13.09 20.80
CA PRO A 10 6.32 -12.86 20.83
C PRO A 10 5.97 -11.36 20.89
N LYS A 11 6.86 -10.53 21.43
CA LYS A 11 6.66 -9.07 21.42
C LYS A 11 6.80 -8.50 20.02
N GLN A 12 7.73 -9.02 19.22
CA GLN A 12 7.93 -8.58 17.84
C GLN A 12 6.77 -9.03 16.96
N ALA A 13 6.33 -10.29 17.10
CA ALA A 13 5.14 -10.79 16.42
C ALA A 13 3.88 -9.95 16.74
N ALA A 14 3.69 -9.57 18.01
CA ALA A 14 2.58 -8.70 18.41
C ALA A 14 2.67 -7.28 17.82
N LYS A 15 3.87 -6.73 17.66
CA LYS A 15 4.08 -5.42 17.01
C LYS A 15 3.76 -5.49 15.52
N ASP A 16 4.21 -6.56 14.86
CA ASP A 16 4.00 -6.75 13.42
C ASP A 16 2.53 -7.02 13.11
N GLU A 17 1.82 -7.74 13.99
CA GLU A 17 0.36 -7.88 13.92
C GLU A 17 -0.37 -6.54 14.02
N ARG A 18 0.01 -5.69 14.97
CA ARG A 18 -0.58 -4.35 15.12
C ARG A 18 -0.32 -3.47 13.90
N ARG A 19 0.88 -3.58 13.30
CA ARG A 19 1.23 -2.86 12.07
C ARG A 19 0.38 -3.35 10.90
N ALA A 20 0.27 -4.66 10.71
CA ALA A 20 -0.58 -5.23 9.67
C ALA A 20 -2.04 -4.81 9.83
N ALA A 21 -2.58 -4.84 11.05
CA ALA A 21 -3.94 -4.40 11.35
C ALA A 21 -4.14 -2.89 11.07
N ARG A 22 -3.15 -2.05 11.37
CA ARG A 22 -3.20 -0.62 11.06
C ARG A 22 -3.20 -0.38 9.55
N LEU A 23 -2.28 -1.01 8.82
CA LEU A 23 -2.21 -0.90 7.36
C LEU A 23 -3.51 -1.39 6.71
N ALA A 24 -4.08 -2.51 7.18
CA ALA A 24 -5.36 -3.01 6.71
C ALA A 24 -6.51 -1.99 6.89
N ARG A 25 -6.52 -1.24 8.00
CA ARG A 25 -7.50 -0.15 8.21
C ARG A 25 -7.29 1.02 7.25
N GLU A 26 -6.04 1.38 6.97
CA GLU A 26 -5.69 2.43 6.02
C GLU A 26 -6.10 2.02 4.58
N ILE A 27 -5.82 0.77 4.18
CA ILE A 27 -6.29 0.18 2.91
C ILE A 27 -7.81 0.19 2.83
N GLY A 28 -8.50 -0.28 3.88
CA GLY A 28 -9.97 -0.31 3.90
C GLY A 28 -10.60 1.09 3.85
N THR A 29 -9.95 2.10 4.44
CA THR A 29 -10.40 3.50 4.35
C THR A 29 -10.23 4.03 2.93
N PHE A 30 -9.10 3.73 2.30
CA PHE A 30 -8.86 4.05 0.89
C PHE A 30 -9.91 3.39 -0.01
N ALA A 31 -10.09 2.07 0.08
CA ALA A 31 -11.05 1.34 -0.74
C ALA A 31 -12.49 1.89 -0.59
N LYS A 32 -12.94 2.18 0.64
CA LYS A 32 -14.26 2.79 0.88
C LYS A 32 -14.42 4.15 0.22
N ARG A 33 -13.36 4.97 0.23
CA ARG A 33 -13.37 6.30 -0.39
C ARG A 33 -13.44 6.24 -1.91
N HIS A 34 -12.85 5.22 -2.50
CA HIS A 34 -12.63 5.10 -3.95
C HIS A 34 -13.53 4.07 -4.64
N GLY A 35 -14.56 3.55 -3.95
CA GLY A 35 -15.53 2.59 -4.50
C GLY A 35 -15.01 1.14 -4.62
N GLY A 36 -13.83 0.86 -4.06
CA GLY A 36 -13.08 -0.37 -4.21
C GLY A 36 -11.59 -0.07 -4.32
N ALA A 37 -10.75 -1.09 -4.24
CA ALA A 37 -9.33 -0.97 -4.53
C ALA A 37 -8.73 -2.32 -4.94
N GLU A 38 -7.79 -2.27 -5.86
CA GLU A 38 -6.81 -3.34 -6.10
C GLU A 38 -5.41 -2.86 -5.69
N GLY A 39 -4.55 -3.81 -5.34
CA GLY A 39 -3.22 -3.53 -4.81
C GLY A 39 -2.11 -4.32 -5.47
N GLN A 40 -0.88 -3.84 -5.30
CA GLN A 40 0.33 -4.51 -5.78
C GLN A 40 1.43 -4.39 -4.73
N LEU A 41 2.17 -5.49 -4.51
CA LEU A 41 3.26 -5.55 -3.54
C LEU A 41 4.62 -5.47 -4.24
N ALA A 42 5.37 -4.39 -4.01
CA ALA A 42 6.71 -4.20 -4.57
C ALA A 42 7.77 -4.20 -3.45
N TYR A 43 8.73 -5.13 -3.54
CA TYR A 43 9.87 -5.19 -2.63
C TYR A 43 10.80 -3.98 -2.85
N LEU A 44 11.14 -3.27 -1.77
CA LEU A 44 12.00 -2.08 -1.77
C LEU A 44 13.35 -2.33 -1.09
N GLY A 45 13.78 -3.58 -0.94
CA GLY A 45 14.99 -3.90 -0.18
C GLY A 45 14.79 -3.65 1.32
N GLU A 46 15.80 -3.06 1.97
CA GLU A 46 15.79 -2.76 3.41
C GLU A 46 14.66 -1.82 3.84
N ARG A 47 14.07 -1.06 2.90
CA ARG A 47 12.93 -0.17 3.18
C ARG A 47 11.61 -0.93 3.37
N GLY A 48 11.58 -2.23 3.07
CA GLY A 48 10.42 -3.10 3.23
C GLY A 48 9.64 -3.29 1.93
N THR A 49 8.31 -3.36 2.01
CA THR A 49 7.44 -3.64 0.87
C THR A 49 6.43 -2.52 0.68
N ARG A 50 6.39 -1.95 -0.53
CA ARG A 50 5.38 -0.97 -0.93
C ARG A 50 4.09 -1.69 -1.29
N ILE A 51 2.98 -1.19 -0.77
CA ILE A 51 1.62 -1.57 -1.16
C ILE A 51 1.10 -0.42 -2.03
N ALA A 52 1.18 -0.59 -3.36
CA ALA A 52 0.55 0.33 -4.29
C ALA A 52 -0.95 0.03 -4.34
N LEU A 53 -1.79 1.05 -4.28
CA LEU A 53 -3.25 0.94 -4.31
C LEU A 53 -3.80 1.76 -5.46
N VAL A 54 -4.73 1.18 -6.21
CA VAL A 54 -5.51 1.87 -7.24
C VAL A 54 -6.99 1.61 -6.97
N GLY A 55 -7.75 2.68 -6.83
CA GLY A 55 -9.18 2.67 -6.60
C GLY A 55 -9.98 2.56 -7.90
N GLU A 56 -11.24 2.16 -7.79
CA GLU A 56 -12.14 2.03 -8.96
C GLU A 56 -12.44 3.38 -9.63
N ASP A 57 -12.40 4.47 -8.87
CA ASP A 57 -12.51 5.83 -9.41
C ASP A 57 -11.23 6.33 -10.11
N GLY A 58 -10.13 5.58 -10.01
CA GLY A 58 -8.80 5.88 -10.54
C GLY A 58 -7.86 6.61 -9.58
N GLY A 59 -8.32 6.91 -8.36
CA GLY A 59 -7.46 7.41 -7.29
C GLY A 59 -6.37 6.40 -6.95
N TRP A 60 -5.20 6.88 -6.55
CA TRP A 60 -4.08 6.00 -6.25
C TRP A 60 -3.29 6.48 -5.04
N GLY A 61 -2.60 5.54 -4.40
CA GLY A 61 -1.83 5.81 -3.19
C GLY A 61 -0.83 4.70 -2.90
N ASN A 62 0.11 4.98 -2.00
CA ASN A 62 1.11 4.01 -1.57
C ASN A 62 1.16 3.96 -0.04
N LEU A 63 1.22 2.74 0.49
CA LEU A 63 1.64 2.47 1.86
C LEU A 63 2.98 1.72 1.83
N VAL A 64 3.72 1.74 2.94
CA VAL A 64 4.96 0.98 3.06
C VAL A 64 4.93 0.17 4.35
N ALA A 65 5.04 -1.14 4.21
CA ALA A 65 5.22 -2.05 5.33
C ALA A 65 6.73 -2.31 5.56
N PRO A 66 7.20 -2.48 6.81
CA PRO A 66 8.60 -2.78 7.09
C PRO A 66 9.11 -4.11 6.53
N SER A 67 8.22 -5.03 6.17
CA SER A 67 8.55 -6.32 5.57
C SER A 67 7.42 -6.83 4.68
N ASP A 68 7.76 -7.78 3.80
CA ASP A 68 6.80 -8.44 2.92
C ASP A 68 5.71 -9.19 3.70
N ALA A 69 6.09 -9.87 4.78
CA ALA A 69 5.14 -10.59 5.64
C ALA A 69 4.07 -9.66 6.22
N ILE A 70 4.45 -8.46 6.67
CA ILE A 70 3.49 -7.47 7.18
C ILE A 70 2.60 -6.95 6.05
N ALA A 71 3.16 -6.70 4.86
CA ALA A 71 2.40 -6.24 3.70
C ALA A 71 1.33 -7.25 3.27
N ARG A 72 1.72 -8.52 3.08
CA ARG A 72 0.80 -9.62 2.72
C ARG A 72 -0.34 -9.77 3.73
N LYS A 73 0.00 -9.74 5.03
CA LYS A 73 -1.00 -9.82 6.10
C LYS A 73 -1.95 -8.63 6.11
N ALA A 74 -1.45 -7.43 5.79
CA ALA A 74 -2.28 -6.22 5.71
C ALA A 74 -3.30 -6.29 4.56
N VAL A 75 -2.87 -6.69 3.37
CA VAL A 75 -3.75 -6.80 2.20
C VAL A 75 -4.75 -7.95 2.34
N GLU A 76 -4.34 -9.08 2.94
CA GLU A 76 -5.24 -10.19 3.30
C GLU A 76 -6.34 -9.72 4.27
N LYS A 77 -5.96 -9.04 5.36
CA LYS A 77 -6.92 -8.48 6.33
C LYS A 77 -7.84 -7.42 5.74
N ALA A 78 -7.36 -6.67 4.75
CA ALA A 78 -8.16 -5.65 4.08
C ALA A 78 -9.16 -6.26 3.08
N GLY A 79 -8.92 -7.49 2.62
CA GLY A 79 -9.78 -8.19 1.67
C GLY A 79 -9.79 -7.55 0.28
N ILE A 80 -8.67 -6.97 -0.15
CA ILE A 80 -8.52 -6.40 -1.51
C ILE A 80 -7.88 -7.40 -2.46
N THR A 81 -8.16 -7.28 -3.76
CA THR A 81 -7.44 -8.03 -4.79
C THR A 81 -6.00 -7.54 -4.87
N VAL A 82 -5.05 -8.47 -4.87
CA VAL A 82 -3.62 -8.18 -5.02
C VAL A 82 -3.14 -8.76 -6.33
N ARG A 83 -2.61 -7.92 -7.21
CA ARG A 83 -1.94 -8.33 -8.44
C ARG A 83 -0.47 -8.64 -8.17
N GLU A 84 0.05 -9.60 -8.92
CA GLU A 84 1.48 -9.95 -8.90
C GLU A 84 2.32 -8.79 -9.41
N ASP A 85 1.96 -8.25 -10.57
CA ASP A 85 2.61 -7.12 -11.21
C ASP A 85 1.71 -5.88 -11.25
N PHE A 86 2.35 -4.71 -11.35
CA PHE A 86 1.66 -3.47 -11.66
C PHE A 86 1.48 -3.41 -13.18
N ASP A 87 0.55 -4.21 -13.67
CA ASP A 87 0.35 -4.47 -15.10
C ASP A 87 -0.37 -3.30 -15.82
N GLY A 88 -0.50 -3.43 -17.14
CA GLY A 88 -1.15 -2.42 -17.98
C GLY A 88 -2.62 -2.20 -17.64
N GLU A 89 -3.33 -3.22 -17.16
CA GLU A 89 -4.74 -3.09 -16.77
C GLU A 89 -4.89 -2.25 -15.50
N MET A 90 -4.06 -2.53 -14.49
CA MET A 90 -4.02 -1.75 -13.26
C MET A 90 -3.54 -0.32 -13.51
N ALA A 91 -2.53 -0.15 -14.36
CA ALA A 91 -2.02 1.17 -14.75
C ALA A 91 -3.07 1.98 -15.53
N ALA A 92 -3.88 1.35 -16.37
CA ALA A 92 -4.90 2.03 -17.17
C ALA A 92 -6.02 2.67 -16.32
N LYS A 93 -6.25 2.17 -15.08
CA LYS A 93 -7.23 2.77 -14.17
C LYS A 93 -6.72 4.05 -13.51
N VAL A 94 -5.40 4.24 -13.41
CA VAL A 94 -4.80 5.37 -12.68
C VAL A 94 -5.18 6.70 -13.33
N LYS A 95 -5.76 7.59 -12.52
CA LYS A 95 -6.05 8.98 -12.90
C LYS A 95 -5.17 9.93 -12.09
N THR A 96 -4.24 10.57 -12.78
CA THR A 96 -3.40 11.64 -12.23
C THR A 96 -3.94 12.97 -12.78
N GLY A 97 -4.65 13.71 -11.95
CA GLY A 97 -5.24 14.99 -12.31
C GLY A 97 -4.53 16.17 -11.62
N PRO A 98 -5.12 17.38 -11.69
CA PRO A 98 -4.45 18.61 -11.30
C PRO A 98 -3.90 18.57 -9.88
N TYR A 99 -4.64 18.00 -8.93
CA TYR A 99 -4.21 17.85 -7.54
C TYR A 99 -2.89 17.09 -7.43
N GLU A 100 -2.79 15.92 -8.06
CA GLU A 100 -1.59 15.10 -8.01
C GLU A 100 -0.42 15.75 -8.76
N TRP A 101 -0.68 16.35 -9.93
CA TRP A 101 0.33 17.03 -10.72
C TRP A 101 0.99 18.19 -9.98
N THR A 102 0.21 19.02 -9.26
CA THR A 102 0.77 20.12 -8.47
C THR A 102 1.71 19.59 -7.38
N ARG A 103 1.37 18.46 -6.76
CA ARG A 103 2.19 17.83 -5.72
C ARG A 103 3.45 17.17 -6.27
N MET A 104 3.41 16.61 -7.47
CA MET A 104 4.59 16.07 -8.16
C MET A 104 5.55 17.16 -8.64
N ALA A 105 5.02 18.31 -9.05
CA ALA A 105 5.81 19.46 -9.48
C ALA A 105 6.54 20.19 -8.32
N GLY A 106 6.40 19.73 -7.07
CA GLY A 106 7.00 20.35 -5.89
C GLY A 106 6.33 21.66 -5.45
N ILE A 107 5.19 22.02 -6.03
CA ILE A 107 4.41 23.18 -5.60
C ILE A 107 3.69 22.81 -4.30
N GLN A 108 4.07 23.44 -3.19
CA GLN A 108 3.50 23.18 -1.85
C GLN A 108 2.04 23.67 -1.70
N VAL A 109 1.53 24.45 -2.66
CA VAL A 109 0.14 24.89 -2.72
C VAL A 109 -0.68 23.78 -3.37
N GLY A 110 -1.69 23.24 -2.67
CA GLY A 110 -2.53 22.19 -3.24
C GLY A 110 -3.24 22.64 -4.52
N GLY A 111 -3.21 21.81 -5.57
CA GLY A 111 -4.04 21.98 -6.75
C GLY A 111 -5.52 21.65 -6.45
N PRO A 112 -6.47 22.04 -7.32
CA PRO A 112 -7.87 21.66 -7.15
C PRO A 112 -8.01 20.13 -7.19
N SER A 113 -8.91 19.57 -6.37
CA SER A 113 -9.22 18.13 -6.39
C SER A 113 -9.64 17.67 -7.79
N ASN A 114 -9.37 16.40 -8.10
CA ASN A 114 -9.89 15.79 -9.33
C ASN A 114 -11.42 15.90 -9.33
N LYS A 115 -11.95 16.30 -10.49
CA LYS A 115 -13.39 16.39 -10.74
C LYS A 115 -13.96 15.03 -11.09
#